data_AF-X1H6M4-F1
#
_entry.id   AF-X1H6M4-F1
#
_cell.length_a   1.000
_cell.length_b   1.000
_cell.length_c   1.000
_cell.angle_alpha   90.00
_cell.angle_beta   90.00
_cell.angle_gamma   90.00
#
_symmetry.space_group_name_H-M   'P 1'
#
loop_
_entity.id
_entity.type
_entity.pdbx_description
1 polymer ?
#
loop_
_entity_poly.entity_id
_entity_poly.type
_entity_poly.pdbx_seq_one_letter_code
_entity_poly.pdbx_strand_id
1 'polypeptide(L)'
;GWFAKAAHHFQSNAGDYIIYGIQLCLTFPQVGVVTQRGPTRFPTAKETAKPGEKVDHCQVVHRTECIQEGIRWPLKFPGDRFFFDELVKQWRFVPIKTMAAQKAYHAKALNSKELWVKRHQIGLKGWRE
;
A
#
# COMPACT_ATOMS: atom_id res chain seq x y z
N GLY A 1 17.96 -2.81 -3.03
CA GLY A 1 16.87 -1.96 -2.51
C GLY A 1 15.55 -2.27 -3.20
N TRP A 2 14.44 -1.62 -2.78
CA TRP A 2 13.10 -1.81 -3.34
C TRP A 2 13.06 -1.70 -4.87
N PHE A 3 13.54 -0.57 -5.43
CA PHE A 3 13.52 -0.32 -6.87
C PHE A 3 14.32 -1.34 -7.68
N ALA A 4 15.51 -1.74 -7.24
CA ALA A 4 16.31 -2.74 -7.94
C ALA A 4 15.59 -4.11 -7.97
N LYS A 5 14.91 -4.48 -6.88
CA LYS A 5 14.12 -5.72 -6.82
C LYS A 5 12.85 -5.64 -7.67
N ALA A 6 12.20 -4.46 -7.71
CA ALA A 6 11.06 -4.20 -8.58
C ALA A 6 11.44 -4.28 -10.07
N ALA A 7 12.57 -3.66 -10.45
CA ALA A 7 13.09 -3.73 -11.81
C ALA A 7 13.43 -5.16 -12.22
N HIS A 8 14.15 -5.90 -11.37
CA HIS A 8 14.44 -7.32 -11.60
C HIS A 8 13.14 -8.14 -11.73
N HIS A 9 12.13 -7.89 -10.89
CA HIS A 9 10.84 -8.58 -10.98
C HIS A 9 10.20 -8.38 -12.35
N PHE A 10 10.14 -7.14 -12.85
CA PHE A 10 9.56 -6.85 -14.17
C PHE A 10 10.38 -7.41 -15.33
N GLN A 11 11.70 -7.54 -15.19
CA GLN A 11 12.55 -8.20 -16.18
C GLN A 11 12.26 -9.71 -16.24
N SER A 12 12.05 -10.34 -15.08
CA SER A 12 11.77 -11.78 -15.00
C SER A 12 10.30 -12.14 -15.25
N ASN A 13 9.37 -11.19 -15.09
CA ASN A 13 7.93 -11.41 -15.18
C ASN A 13 7.30 -10.37 -16.10
N ALA A 14 7.37 -10.62 -17.42
CA ALA A 14 6.86 -9.70 -18.44
C ALA A 14 5.34 -9.47 -18.35
N GLY A 15 4.58 -10.46 -17.84
CA GLY A 15 3.13 -10.38 -17.67
C GLY A 15 2.66 -9.59 -16.43
N ASP A 16 3.58 -9.20 -15.55
CA ASP A 16 3.24 -8.42 -14.35
C ASP A 16 3.42 -6.94 -14.65
N TYR A 17 2.35 -6.17 -14.41
CA TYR A 17 2.30 -4.74 -14.71
C TYR A 17 2.31 -3.87 -13.45
N ILE A 18 1.79 -4.40 -12.34
CA ILE A 18 1.72 -3.69 -11.06
C ILE A 18 2.20 -4.63 -9.96
N ILE A 19 3.19 -4.17 -9.20
CA ILE A 19 3.73 -4.88 -8.04
C ILE A 19 3.61 -4.02 -6.80
N TYR A 20 3.50 -4.67 -5.65
CA TYR A 20 3.52 -3.97 -4.37
C TYR A 20 4.26 -4.75 -3.29
N GLY A 21 5.00 -4.02 -2.46
CA GLY A 21 5.84 -4.60 -1.41
C GLY A 21 5.30 -4.39 0.00
N ILE A 22 6.05 -4.90 0.96
CA ILE A 22 5.74 -4.80 2.39
C ILE A 22 5.97 -3.36 2.85
N GLN A 23 5.03 -2.79 3.60
CA GLN A 23 5.21 -1.54 4.34
C GLN A 23 5.40 -1.83 5.82
N LEU A 24 6.36 -1.14 6.42
CA LEU A 24 6.55 -1.11 7.85
C LEU A 24 5.97 0.20 8.40
N CYS A 25 4.98 0.10 9.27
CA CYS A 25 4.45 1.26 9.99
C CYS A 25 5.13 1.33 11.36
N LEU A 26 5.74 2.47 11.68
CA LEU A 26 6.35 2.74 12.98
C LEU A 26 5.50 3.78 13.71
N THR A 27 5.21 3.55 14.98
CA THR A 27 4.46 4.49 15.82
C THR A 27 5.39 5.14 16.84
N PHE A 28 5.31 6.47 16.89
CA PHE A 28 6.05 7.30 17.83
C PHE A 28 5.07 7.99 18.78
N PRO A 29 5.04 7.65 20.08
CA PRO A 29 4.25 8.37 21.07
C PRO A 29 4.77 9.79 21.30
N GLN A 30 6.06 10.00 21.06
CA GLN A 30 6.78 11.27 21.18
C GLN A 30 7.84 11.33 20.07
N VAL A 31 8.20 12.54 19.62
CA VAL A 31 9.25 12.74 18.61
C VAL A 31 10.55 12.07 19.08
N GLY A 32 11.09 11.16 18.27
CA GLY A 32 12.38 10.51 18.54
C GLY A 32 12.32 9.18 19.30
N VAL A 33 11.17 8.76 19.84
CA VAL A 33 11.06 7.48 20.58
C VAL A 33 10.23 6.47 19.79
N VAL A 34 10.86 5.41 19.27
CA VAL A 34 10.16 4.26 18.65
C VAL A 34 9.71 3.32 19.76
N THR A 35 8.44 3.36 20.18
CA THR A 35 7.94 2.42 21.21
C THR A 35 7.21 1.21 20.62
N GLN A 36 6.75 1.27 19.37
CA GLN A 36 6.03 0.16 18.77
C GLN A 36 6.48 -0.06 17.32
N ARG A 37 7.19 -1.16 17.10
CA ARG A 37 7.27 -1.81 15.79
C ARG A 37 5.95 -2.54 15.58
N GLY A 38 4.87 -1.80 15.33
CA GLY A 38 3.63 -2.44 14.92
C GLY A 38 3.90 -3.12 13.58
N PRO A 39 3.80 -4.44 13.45
CA PRO A 39 3.72 -5.04 12.14
C PRO A 39 2.32 -4.73 11.61
N THR A 40 2.06 -3.48 11.22
CA THR A 40 1.03 -3.26 10.20
C THR A 40 1.62 -3.73 8.88
N ARG A 41 1.95 -5.02 8.82
CA ARG A 41 2.04 -5.78 7.59
C ARG A 41 0.62 -5.71 7.06
N PHE A 42 0.32 -4.79 6.16
CA PHE A 42 -0.70 -5.12 5.16
C PHE A 42 -0.20 -6.46 4.59
N PRO A 43 -0.90 -7.59 4.82
CA PRO A 43 -0.35 -8.89 4.50
C PRO A 43 -0.27 -8.98 2.97
N THR A 44 0.87 -8.53 2.44
CA THR A 44 1.29 -8.55 1.03
C THR A 44 1.70 -9.96 0.68
N ALA A 45 0.85 -10.94 0.98
CA ALA A 45 1.09 -12.34 0.70
C ALA A 45 0.16 -12.87 -0.39
N LYS A 46 -0.87 -12.11 -0.77
CA LYS A 46 -1.88 -12.54 -1.74
C LYS A 46 -2.26 -11.40 -2.65
N GLU A 47 -2.44 -11.71 -3.92
CA GLU A 47 -3.08 -10.79 -4.86
C GLU A 47 -4.40 -10.29 -4.30
N THR A 48 -4.75 -9.05 -4.64
CA THR A 48 -5.97 -8.45 -4.15
C THR A 48 -6.78 -7.83 -5.29
N ALA A 49 -8.07 -8.19 -5.32
CA ALA A 49 -9.08 -7.54 -6.15
C ALA A 49 -9.60 -6.22 -5.53
N LYS A 50 -9.09 -5.81 -4.36
CA LYS A 50 -9.48 -4.57 -3.66
C LYS A 50 -8.24 -3.79 -3.18
N PRO A 51 -7.33 -3.41 -4.08
CA PRO A 51 -6.08 -2.74 -3.70
C PRO A 51 -6.33 -1.39 -3.02
N GLY A 52 -7.38 -0.65 -3.39
CA GLY A 52 -7.70 0.65 -2.79
C GLY A 52 -8.04 0.61 -1.29
N GLU A 53 -8.34 -0.56 -0.73
CA GLU A 53 -8.58 -0.76 0.71
C GLU A 53 -7.36 -1.35 1.45
N LYS A 54 -6.41 -1.92 0.71
CA LYS A 54 -5.39 -2.84 1.26
C LYS A 54 -3.95 -2.47 0.94
N VAL A 55 -3.73 -1.54 0.02
CA VAL A 55 -2.41 -1.15 -0.46
C VAL A 55 -2.25 0.37 -0.31
N ASP A 56 -1.13 0.81 0.27
CA ASP A 56 -0.76 2.23 0.41
C ASP A 56 0.07 2.66 -0.82
N HIS A 57 -0.05 3.92 -1.24
CA HIS A 57 0.70 4.45 -2.40
C HIS A 57 2.21 4.30 -2.30
N CYS A 58 2.78 4.30 -1.10
CA CYS A 58 4.22 4.13 -0.92
C CYS A 58 4.72 2.70 -1.24
N GLN A 59 3.82 1.74 -1.44
CA GLN A 59 4.16 0.32 -1.63
C GLN A 59 4.25 -0.09 -3.10
N VAL A 60 3.74 0.72 -4.02
CA VAL A 60 3.41 0.29 -5.39
C VAL A 60 4.45 0.76 -6.39
N VAL A 61 4.78 -0.11 -7.35
CA VAL A 61 5.46 0.26 -8.58
C VAL A 61 4.67 -0.37 -9.74
N HIS A 62 4.48 0.39 -10.81
CA HIS A 62 3.78 -0.07 -12.01
C HIS A 62 4.60 0.25 -13.26
N ARG A 63 4.29 -0.47 -14.35
CA ARG A 63 4.76 -0.14 -15.70
C ARG A 63 4.10 1.15 -16.20
N THR A 64 4.76 1.86 -17.11
CA THR A 64 4.26 3.11 -17.70
C THR A 64 2.97 2.94 -18.48
N GLU A 65 2.74 1.76 -19.03
CA GLU A 65 1.62 1.35 -19.85
C GLU A 65 0.30 1.50 -19.07
N CYS A 66 0.32 1.23 -17.75
CA CYS A 66 -0.83 1.36 -16.87
C CYS A 66 -1.46 2.77 -16.82
N ILE A 67 -0.69 3.82 -17.14
CA ILE A 67 -1.18 5.22 -17.14
C ILE A 67 -1.37 5.77 -18.57
N GLN A 68 -0.79 5.12 -19.58
CA GLN A 68 -0.99 5.51 -20.98
C GLN A 68 -2.40 5.18 -21.47
N GLU A 69 -3.09 4.23 -20.83
CA GLU A 69 -4.47 3.82 -21.16
C GLU A 69 -5.56 4.80 -20.69
N GLY A 70 -5.19 6.04 -20.34
CA GLY A 70 -6.14 7.11 -19.99
C GLY A 70 -6.55 7.16 -18.52
N ILE A 71 -5.96 6.31 -17.67
CA ILE A 71 -6.15 6.37 -16.21
C ILE A 71 -5.39 7.57 -15.67
N ARG A 72 -6.11 8.54 -15.10
CA ARG A 72 -5.55 9.76 -14.51
C ARG A 72 -5.57 9.73 -12.99
N TRP A 73 -4.66 10.48 -12.38
CA TRP A 73 -4.69 10.67 -10.94
C TRP A 73 -5.97 11.40 -10.52
N PRO A 74 -6.73 10.87 -9.55
CA PRO A 74 -7.98 11.49 -9.11
C PRO A 74 -7.72 12.72 -8.23
N LEU A 75 -8.48 13.79 -8.44
CA LEU A 75 -8.42 15.03 -7.64
C LEU A 75 -9.22 14.95 -6.31
N LYS A 76 -9.49 13.74 -5.82
CA LYS A 76 -10.29 13.48 -4.61
C LYS A 76 -9.49 12.69 -3.58
N PHE A 77 -9.78 12.90 -2.31
CA PHE A 77 -9.15 12.17 -1.20
C PHE A 77 -10.02 10.98 -0.75
N PRO A 78 -9.46 9.79 -0.48
CA PRO A 78 -8.05 9.40 -0.65
C PRO A 78 -7.72 9.02 -2.11
N GLY A 79 -6.78 9.74 -2.74
CA GLY A 79 -6.55 9.64 -4.19
C GLY A 79 -5.94 8.31 -4.63
N ASP A 80 -5.08 7.74 -3.80
CA ASP A 80 -4.46 6.42 -4.03
C ASP A 80 -5.49 5.30 -4.14
N ARG A 81 -6.49 5.28 -3.24
CA ARG A 81 -7.59 4.32 -3.30
C ARG A 81 -8.29 4.35 -4.66
N PHE A 82 -8.73 5.53 -5.08
CA PHE A 82 -9.50 5.65 -6.33
C PHE A 82 -8.65 5.35 -7.56
N PHE A 83 -7.36 5.71 -7.53
CA PHE A 83 -6.43 5.35 -8.59
C PHE A 83 -6.26 3.83 -8.70
N PHE A 84 -6.13 3.14 -7.56
CA PHE A 84 -6.01 1.68 -7.54
C PHE A 84 -7.29 0.95 -7.94
N ASP A 85 -8.44 1.49 -7.57
CA ASP A 85 -9.74 0.94 -7.97
C ASP A 85 -9.97 1.03 -9.49
N GLU A 86 -9.36 2.01 -10.18
CA GLU A 86 -9.35 2.06 -11.65
C GLU A 86 -8.35 1.05 -12.24
N LEU A 87 -7.12 1.02 -11.71
CA LEU A 87 -6.06 0.14 -12.21
C LEU A 87 -6.43 -1.35 -12.10
N VAL A 88 -7.10 -1.76 -11.01
CA VAL A 88 -7.45 -3.18 -10.78
C VAL A 88 -8.47 -3.72 -11.78
N LYS A 89 -9.17 -2.85 -12.52
CA LYS A 89 -10.13 -3.27 -13.55
C LYS A 89 -9.43 -3.93 -14.76
N GLN A 90 -8.16 -3.60 -14.97
CA GLN A 90 -7.37 -4.06 -16.13
C GLN A 90 -6.13 -4.83 -15.70
N TRP A 91 -5.52 -4.46 -14.57
CA TRP A 91 -4.21 -4.92 -14.16
C TRP A 91 -4.23 -5.62 -12.80
N ARG A 92 -3.53 -6.75 -12.70
CA ARG A 92 -3.37 -7.46 -11.43
C ARG A 92 -2.33 -6.76 -10.55
N PHE A 93 -2.65 -6.64 -9.26
CA PHE A 93 -1.71 -6.19 -8.24
C PHE A 93 -0.98 -7.40 -7.65
N VAL A 94 0.30 -7.54 -7.98
CA VAL A 94 1.12 -8.69 -7.59
C VAL A 94 1.95 -8.39 -6.34
N PRO A 95 1.78 -9.14 -5.24
CA PRO A 95 2.58 -8.93 -4.04
C PRO A 95 4.00 -9.45 -4.22
N ILE A 96 4.99 -8.71 -3.75
CA ILE A 96 6.37 -9.21 -3.64
C ILE A 96 6.87 -9.12 -2.20
N LYS A 97 7.59 -10.17 -1.76
CA LYS A 97 8.11 -10.31 -0.38
C LYS A 97 9.36 -9.43 -0.14
N THR A 98 9.23 -8.14 -0.41
CA THR A 98 10.31 -7.15 -0.27
C THR A 98 9.78 -5.92 0.45
N MET A 99 10.57 -5.35 1.36
CA MET A 99 10.27 -4.06 1.97
C MET A 99 10.27 -2.95 0.91
N ALA A 100 9.11 -2.33 0.71
CA ALA A 100 8.92 -1.19 -0.19
C ALA A 100 9.00 0.15 0.54
N ALA A 101 8.40 0.23 1.73
CA ALA A 101 8.25 1.49 2.45
C ALA A 101 8.36 1.33 3.96
N GLN A 102 8.79 2.42 4.60
CA GLN A 102 8.70 2.61 6.03
C GLN A 102 7.98 3.93 6.29
N LYS A 103 6.92 3.89 7.09
CA LYS A 103 6.08 5.05 7.38
C LYS A 103 6.02 5.28 8.87
N ALA A 104 6.43 6.47 9.31
CA ALA A 104 6.34 6.89 10.69
C ALA A 104 5.00 7.58 10.94
N TYR A 105 4.31 7.20 12.01
CA TYR A 105 3.09 7.84 12.48
C TYR A 105 3.33 8.42 13.87
N HIS A 106 2.89 9.65 14.07
CA HIS A 106 2.74 10.19 15.42
C HIS A 106 1.52 9.52 16.09
N ALA A 107 1.59 9.17 17.38
CA ALA A 107 0.49 8.46 18.06
C ALA A 107 -0.86 9.19 17.94
N LYS A 108 -0.86 10.53 17.95
CA LYS A 108 -2.06 11.36 17.71
C LYS A 108 -2.69 11.16 16.31
N ALA A 109 -1.90 10.85 15.28
CA ALA A 109 -2.38 10.65 13.91
C ALA A 109 -3.06 9.27 13.73
N LEU A 110 -2.74 8.29 14.57
CA LEU A 110 -3.40 6.99 14.55
C LEU A 110 -4.83 7.06 15.06
N ASN A 111 -5.12 7.88 16.08
CA ASN A 111 -6.50 8.07 16.55
C ASN A 111 -7.41 8.63 15.43
N SER A 112 -6.88 9.52 14.58
CA SER A 112 -7.60 10.06 13.42
C SER A 112 -7.83 9.02 12.33
N LYS A 113 -6.84 8.15 12.08
CA LYS A 113 -6.92 7.08 11.08
C LYS A 113 -7.78 5.90 11.55
N GLU A 114 -7.69 5.51 12.82
CA GLU A 114 -8.61 4.56 13.47
C GLU A 114 -10.05 5.05 13.40
N LEU A 115 -10.29 6.33 13.68
CA LEU A 115 -11.62 6.95 13.53
C LEU A 115 -12.11 6.87 12.09
N TRP A 116 -11.25 7.09 11.10
CA TRP A 116 -11.60 6.97 9.68
C TRP A 116 -11.89 5.51 9.28
N VAL A 117 -11.04 4.55 9.67
CA VAL A 117 -11.24 3.12 9.36
C VAL A 117 -12.48 2.55 10.07
N LYS A 118 -12.71 2.92 11.35
CA LYS A 118 -13.94 2.57 12.08
C LYS A 118 -15.18 3.18 11.42
N ARG A 119 -15.12 4.43 10.95
CA ARG A 119 -16.23 5.10 10.23
C ARG A 119 -16.55 4.44 8.88
N HIS A 120 -15.56 3.90 8.18
CA HIS A 120 -15.75 3.39 6.82
C HIS A 120 -15.91 1.86 6.75
N GLN A 121 -16.10 1.18 7.89
CA GLN A 121 -16.34 -0.26 8.01
C GLN A 121 -15.38 -1.14 7.18
N ILE A 122 -14.15 -0.68 6.95
CA ILE A 122 -13.14 -1.50 6.29
C ILE A 122 -12.77 -2.57 7.32
N GLY A 123 -13.11 -3.83 7.02
CA GLY A 123 -13.05 -4.93 7.98
C GLY A 123 -11.66 -5.08 8.60
N LEU A 124 -11.51 -4.61 9.84
CA LEU A 124 -10.33 -4.84 10.69
C LEU A 124 -10.37 -6.24 11.33
N LYS A 125 -10.67 -7.30 10.56
CA LYS A 125 -10.43 -8.67 11.05
C LYS A 125 -8.93 -8.93 10.98
N GLY A 126 -8.25 -8.71 12.10
CA GLY A 126 -6.80 -8.94 12.27
C GLY A 126 -6.08 -7.93 13.16
N TRP A 127 -6.78 -6.90 13.67
CA TRP A 127 -6.22 -5.91 14.59
C TRP A 127 -6.58 -6.25 16.04
N ARG A 128 -6.06 -7.36 16.58
CA ARG A 128 -5.86 -7.50 18.04
C ARG A 128 -4.64 -8.39 18.30
N GLU A 129 -3.75 -7.79 19.08
CA GLU A 129 -2.69 -8.33 19.95
C GLU A 129 -1.66 -9.30 19.36
#